data_AF-A0A8T2VQS5-F1
#
_entry.id   AF-A0A8T2VQS5-F1
#
_cell.length_a   1.000
_cell.length_b   1.000
_cell.length_c   1.000
_cell.angle_alpha   90.00
_cell.angle_beta   90.00
_cell.angle_gamma   90.00
#
_symmetry.space_group_name_H-M   'P 1'
#
loop_
_entity.id
_entity.type
_entity.pdbx_description
1 polymer ?
#
loop_
_entity_poly.entity_id
_entity_poly.type
_entity_poly.pdbx_seq_one_letter_code
_entity_poly.pdbx_strand_id
1 'polypeptide(L)'
;MLNVLLRMREAQTVPSRTTLNSLLTACIRVGEVDIAAEVVLCWSGKFRDDSKLGFGLSKDVIHEEFHESLRDWRTTIERPCGETFTLVLKGYLEKNRVTDAAKFLGRLCSRENSEHVPCSFVLNGVVDLGLRDEVHTMLQEMASLNAPADSMAYTNLIKAYCKLPQPLKAEAVLRDARQAGHSLDIGSYVPILDAFNLLQDYDCAHRLFRDMKQNDVVPLEPIMNKLLSVFEKEGKPYVMRKLLDTALMEPRLKVDLHDWNRTIQTFSRQKLMFDAKATVKKMRQAGFEPDARTYTFLLGGYILMGSKINEILLLWAEIKERLASSPSTSSTSLKLNEELLNGFLTFFVKYGYFRHALDVIARMEERSYWADKQKLRNMYWHLHRDLYTSKHRSQRRIDMSQERRKEVAAFKAWIGYPT
;
A
#
# COMPACT_ATOMS: atom_id res chain seq x y z
N MET A 1 -50.77 -5.47 2.61
CA MET A 1 -50.44 -5.19 1.19
C MET A 1 -51.33 -5.96 0.22
N LEU A 2 -51.51 -7.27 0.41
CA LEU A 2 -52.31 -8.13 -0.47
C LEU A 2 -53.72 -7.58 -0.76
N ASN A 3 -54.48 -7.20 0.27
CA ASN A 3 -55.82 -6.60 0.11
C ASN A 3 -55.83 -5.29 -0.69
N VAL A 4 -54.76 -4.50 -0.62
CA VAL A 4 -54.67 -3.24 -1.40
C VAL A 4 -54.45 -3.57 -2.87
N LEU A 5 -53.59 -4.54 -3.18
CA LEU A 5 -53.33 -4.97 -4.55
C LEU A 5 -54.55 -5.65 -5.18
N LEU A 6 -55.29 -6.47 -4.42
CA LEU A 6 -56.55 -7.05 -4.90
C LEU A 6 -57.60 -5.98 -5.23
N ARG A 7 -57.80 -4.99 -4.35
CA ARG A 7 -58.71 -3.85 -4.63
C ARG A 7 -58.27 -3.03 -5.83
N MET A 8 -56.97 -2.84 -6.05
CA MET A 8 -56.45 -2.15 -7.23
C MET A 8 -56.75 -2.94 -8.51
N ARG A 9 -56.71 -4.27 -8.46
CA ARG A 9 -57.10 -5.16 -9.58
C ARG A 9 -58.60 -5.08 -9.85
N GLU A 10 -59.44 -5.19 -8.82
CA GLU A 10 -60.90 -5.05 -8.92
C GLU A 10 -61.29 -3.70 -9.54
N ALA A 11 -60.56 -2.64 -9.17
CA ALA A 11 -60.72 -1.30 -9.73
C ALA A 11 -60.05 -1.09 -11.10
N GLN A 12 -59.42 -2.13 -11.67
CA GLN A 12 -58.66 -2.08 -12.94
C GLN A 12 -57.57 -1.00 -12.97
N THR A 13 -56.99 -0.68 -11.81
CA THR A 13 -55.91 0.30 -11.67
C THR A 13 -54.54 -0.39 -11.61
N VAL A 14 -53.64 -0.02 -12.51
CA VAL A 14 -52.26 -0.53 -12.50
C VAL A 14 -51.42 0.25 -11.48
N PRO A 15 -50.79 -0.40 -10.48
CA PRO A 15 -49.95 0.30 -9.53
C PRO A 15 -48.67 0.82 -10.20
N SER A 16 -48.22 2.02 -9.80
CA SER A 16 -46.91 2.52 -10.21
C SER A 16 -45.79 1.89 -9.34
N ARG A 17 -44.54 1.99 -9.81
CA ARG A 17 -43.35 1.57 -9.05
C ARG A 17 -43.27 2.24 -7.66
N THR A 18 -43.63 3.51 -7.57
CA THR A 18 -43.63 4.24 -6.28
C THR A 18 -44.70 3.71 -5.34
N THR A 19 -45.91 3.43 -5.85
CA THR A 19 -46.99 2.80 -5.06
C THR A 19 -46.55 1.44 -4.52
N LEU A 20 -45.92 0.60 -5.35
CA LEU A 20 -45.39 -0.70 -4.91
C LEU A 20 -44.30 -0.53 -3.85
N ASN A 21 -43.34 0.38 -4.04
CA ASN A 21 -42.30 0.65 -3.04
C ASN A 21 -42.87 1.17 -1.70
N SER A 22 -43.91 2.01 -1.72
CA SER A 22 -44.60 2.45 -0.51
C SER A 22 -45.32 1.30 0.19
N LEU A 23 -45.98 0.41 -0.55
CA LEU A 23 -46.65 -0.77 0.00
C LEU A 23 -45.64 -1.78 0.58
N LEU A 24 -44.50 -1.99 -0.08
CA LEU A 24 -43.40 -2.80 0.43
C LEU A 24 -42.86 -2.22 1.74
N THR A 25 -42.65 -0.91 1.80
CA THR A 25 -42.18 -0.22 3.01
C THR A 25 -43.17 -0.43 4.18
N ALA A 26 -44.47 -0.32 3.90
CA ALA A 26 -45.51 -0.57 4.90
C ALA A 26 -45.51 -2.03 5.38
N CYS A 27 -45.43 -3.00 4.47
CA CYS A 27 -45.38 -4.43 4.84
C CYS A 27 -44.14 -4.78 5.68
N ILE A 28 -42.98 -4.25 5.32
CA ILE A 28 -41.74 -4.48 6.06
C ILE A 28 -41.87 -3.96 7.50
N ARG A 29 -42.44 -2.76 7.69
CA ARG A 29 -42.71 -2.17 9.01
C ARG A 29 -43.65 -3.00 9.86
N VAL A 30 -44.66 -3.62 9.24
CA VAL A 30 -45.67 -4.43 9.96
C VAL A 30 -45.10 -5.76 10.45
N GLY A 31 -44.08 -6.32 9.81
CA GLY A 31 -43.59 -7.65 10.17
C GLY A 31 -43.38 -8.56 8.96
N GLU A 32 -44.16 -8.33 7.90
CA GLU A 32 -44.39 -9.23 6.78
C GLU A 32 -43.32 -9.09 5.67
N VAL A 33 -42.06 -9.32 6.01
CA VAL A 33 -40.95 -9.24 5.02
C VAL A 33 -41.03 -10.35 3.97
N ASP A 34 -41.52 -11.53 4.35
CA ASP A 34 -41.66 -12.67 3.44
C ASP A 34 -42.65 -12.38 2.30
N ILE A 35 -43.78 -11.76 2.63
CA ILE A 35 -44.77 -11.33 1.64
C ILE A 35 -44.15 -10.28 0.72
N ALA A 36 -43.45 -9.29 1.27
CA ALA A 36 -42.76 -8.26 0.48
C ALA A 36 -41.72 -8.86 -0.48
N ALA A 37 -40.95 -9.86 -0.03
CA ALA A 37 -39.97 -10.56 -0.83
C ALA A 37 -40.62 -11.34 -1.98
N GLU A 38 -41.71 -12.07 -1.72
CA GLU A 38 -42.44 -12.80 -2.75
C GLU A 38 -43.09 -11.88 -3.79
N VAL A 39 -43.63 -10.71 -3.37
CA VAL A 39 -44.11 -9.68 -4.30
C VAL A 39 -42.99 -9.25 -5.25
N VAL A 40 -41.80 -8.96 -4.72
CA VAL A 40 -40.67 -8.47 -5.52
C VAL A 40 -40.10 -9.57 -6.43
N LEU A 41 -40.06 -10.82 -5.98
CA LEU A 41 -39.68 -11.96 -6.84
C LEU A 41 -40.67 -12.17 -7.98
N CYS A 42 -41.97 -12.02 -7.72
CA CYS A 42 -43.01 -12.14 -8.74
C CYS A 42 -42.96 -10.98 -9.75
N TRP A 43 -42.83 -9.74 -9.26
CA TRP A 43 -42.69 -8.53 -10.08
C TRP A 43 -41.42 -8.55 -10.95
N SER A 44 -40.30 -9.07 -10.43
CA SER A 44 -39.07 -9.26 -11.20
C SER A 44 -39.10 -10.46 -12.15
N GLY A 45 -40.10 -11.36 -12.01
CA GLY A 45 -40.21 -12.58 -12.80
C GLY A 45 -39.22 -13.68 -12.41
N LYS A 46 -38.67 -13.60 -11.21
CA LYS A 46 -37.76 -14.60 -10.61
C LYS A 46 -38.51 -15.55 -9.66
N PHE A 47 -39.83 -15.43 -9.57
CA PHE A 47 -40.69 -16.32 -8.77
C PHE A 47 -40.74 -17.73 -9.37
N ARG A 48 -40.74 -18.75 -8.50
CA ARG A 48 -40.95 -20.16 -8.87
C ARG A 48 -42.22 -20.68 -8.19
N ASP A 49 -43.08 -21.35 -8.95
CA ASP A 49 -44.30 -22.05 -8.45
C ASP A 49 -43.97 -23.35 -7.68
N ASP A 50 -42.76 -23.51 -7.14
CA ASP A 50 -42.39 -24.71 -6.40
C ASP A 50 -43.15 -24.76 -5.07
N SER A 51 -44.02 -25.77 -4.95
CA SER A 51 -44.93 -26.07 -3.83
C SER A 51 -44.30 -26.23 -2.43
N LYS A 52 -43.00 -25.98 -2.28
CA LYS A 52 -42.28 -25.90 -1.01
C LYS A 52 -41.76 -24.49 -0.82
N LEU A 53 -42.58 -23.64 -0.18
CA LEU A 53 -42.27 -22.26 0.12
C LEU A 53 -40.92 -22.13 0.84
N GLY A 54 -39.91 -21.60 0.15
CA GLY A 54 -38.55 -21.47 0.72
C GLY A 54 -38.40 -20.34 1.76
N PHE A 55 -39.50 -19.73 2.20
CA PHE A 55 -39.59 -18.82 3.35
C PHE A 55 -40.66 -19.24 4.38
N GLY A 56 -41.23 -20.45 4.28
CA GLY A 56 -42.14 -21.00 5.32
C GLY A 56 -43.58 -20.46 5.34
N LEU A 57 -44.02 -19.71 4.32
CA LEU A 57 -45.42 -19.31 4.18
C LEU A 57 -46.27 -20.52 3.75
N SER A 58 -47.57 -20.61 4.10
CA SER A 58 -48.48 -21.61 3.50
C SER A 58 -49.02 -21.08 2.17
N LYS A 59 -49.31 -21.98 1.23
CA LYS A 59 -50.02 -21.66 -0.04
C LYS A 59 -51.38 -20.98 0.23
N ASP A 60 -51.93 -21.17 1.43
CA ASP A 60 -53.19 -20.57 1.88
C ASP A 60 -53.09 -19.05 2.20
N VAL A 61 -51.87 -18.53 2.42
CA VAL A 61 -51.65 -17.12 2.81
C VAL A 61 -51.46 -16.21 1.59
N ILE A 62 -51.06 -16.77 0.44
CA ILE A 62 -50.88 -16.02 -0.82
C ILE A 62 -51.79 -16.63 -1.90
N HIS A 63 -52.86 -15.92 -2.26
CA HIS A 63 -53.81 -16.36 -3.28
C HIS A 63 -53.19 -16.50 -4.68
N GLU A 64 -53.56 -17.54 -5.43
CA GLU A 64 -53.13 -17.75 -6.82
C GLU A 64 -53.47 -16.54 -7.73
N GLU A 65 -54.63 -15.93 -7.49
CA GLU A 65 -55.07 -14.68 -8.11
C GLU A 65 -54.08 -13.52 -7.95
N PHE A 66 -53.34 -13.47 -6.84
CA PHE A 66 -52.35 -12.43 -6.57
C PHE A 66 -51.13 -12.57 -7.48
N HIS A 67 -50.63 -13.80 -7.66
CA HIS A 67 -49.50 -14.07 -8.54
C HIS A 67 -49.85 -13.83 -10.01
N GLU A 68 -51.07 -14.16 -10.43
CA GLU A 68 -51.56 -13.81 -11.76
C GLU A 68 -51.60 -12.30 -11.98
N SER A 69 -52.12 -11.54 -11.00
CA SER A 69 -52.20 -10.08 -11.08
C SER A 69 -50.83 -9.44 -11.26
N LEU A 70 -49.83 -9.88 -10.48
CA LEU A 70 -48.46 -9.38 -10.61
C LEU A 70 -47.78 -9.83 -11.90
N ARG A 71 -48.09 -11.02 -12.42
CA ARG A 71 -47.58 -11.48 -13.73
C ARG A 71 -48.15 -10.64 -14.87
N ASP A 72 -49.44 -10.31 -14.81
CA ASP A 72 -50.10 -9.46 -15.81
C ASP A 72 -49.51 -8.05 -15.79
N TRP A 73 -49.42 -7.44 -14.60
CA TRP A 73 -48.85 -6.12 -14.41
C TRP A 73 -47.35 -6.03 -14.69
N ARG A 74 -46.61 -7.14 -14.66
CA ARG A 74 -45.17 -7.15 -14.96
C ARG A 74 -44.85 -6.58 -16.35
N THR A 75 -45.76 -6.71 -17.31
CA THR A 75 -45.56 -6.19 -18.67
C THR A 75 -45.87 -4.69 -18.80
N THR A 76 -46.63 -4.13 -17.87
CA THR A 76 -47.10 -2.74 -17.89
C THR A 76 -46.38 -1.84 -16.88
N ILE A 77 -45.93 -2.37 -15.75
CA ILE A 77 -45.19 -1.63 -14.72
C ILE A 77 -43.69 -1.61 -15.04
N GLU A 78 -43.04 -0.49 -14.80
CA GLU A 78 -41.57 -0.42 -14.74
C GLU A 78 -41.00 -1.52 -13.82
N ARG A 79 -39.86 -2.11 -14.21
CA ARG A 79 -39.24 -3.17 -13.42
C ARG A 79 -38.79 -2.69 -12.03
N PRO A 80 -38.72 -3.59 -11.03
CA PRO A 80 -38.16 -3.24 -9.74
C PRO A 80 -36.71 -2.77 -9.89
N CYS A 81 -36.37 -1.68 -9.19
CA CYS A 81 -35.03 -1.08 -9.23
C CYS A 81 -34.18 -1.51 -8.03
N GLY A 82 -32.91 -1.11 -8.01
CA GLY A 82 -31.98 -1.41 -6.91
C GLY A 82 -32.51 -1.01 -5.53
N GLU A 83 -33.22 0.12 -5.46
CA GLU A 83 -33.85 0.61 -4.24
C GLU A 83 -34.92 -0.35 -3.72
N THR A 84 -35.72 -0.93 -4.62
CA THR A 84 -36.75 -1.92 -4.27
C THR A 84 -36.12 -3.16 -3.63
N PHE A 85 -35.04 -3.68 -4.21
CA PHE A 85 -34.33 -4.84 -3.66
C PHE A 85 -33.63 -4.51 -2.35
N THR A 86 -33.02 -3.33 -2.27
CA THR A 86 -32.36 -2.83 -1.06
C THR A 86 -33.35 -2.70 0.10
N LEU A 87 -34.57 -2.23 -0.16
CA LEU A 87 -35.63 -2.10 0.84
C LEU A 87 -36.00 -3.46 1.47
N VAL A 88 -36.22 -4.49 0.65
CA VAL A 88 -36.54 -5.85 1.13
C VAL A 88 -35.39 -6.43 1.94
N LEU A 89 -34.15 -6.31 1.45
CA LEU A 89 -32.96 -6.78 2.18
C LEU A 89 -32.82 -6.05 3.52
N LYS A 90 -32.95 -4.72 3.53
CA LYS A 90 -32.92 -3.93 4.76
C LYS A 90 -33.95 -4.44 5.77
N GLY A 91 -35.16 -4.75 5.31
CA GLY A 91 -36.22 -5.31 6.15
C GLY A 91 -35.89 -6.66 6.79
N TYR A 92 -35.21 -7.56 6.06
CA TYR A 92 -34.73 -8.83 6.62
C TYR A 92 -33.60 -8.60 7.62
N LEU A 93 -32.66 -7.72 7.31
CA LEU A 93 -31.48 -7.44 8.15
C LEU A 93 -31.87 -6.73 9.46
N GLU A 94 -32.80 -5.77 9.43
CA GLU A 94 -33.33 -5.11 10.64
C GLU A 94 -34.02 -6.10 11.60
N LYS A 95 -34.50 -7.24 11.09
CA LYS A 95 -35.09 -8.34 11.88
C LYS A 95 -34.12 -9.46 12.20
N ASN A 96 -32.83 -9.28 11.90
CA ASN A 96 -31.77 -10.27 12.09
C ASN A 96 -32.01 -11.61 11.36
N ARG A 97 -32.72 -11.57 10.22
CA ARG A 97 -33.06 -12.74 9.38
C ARG A 97 -32.10 -12.86 8.20
N VAL A 98 -30.81 -12.99 8.48
CA VAL A 98 -29.73 -12.95 7.47
C VAL A 98 -29.83 -14.11 6.47
N THR A 99 -30.17 -15.32 6.94
CA THR A 99 -30.32 -16.50 6.08
C THR A 99 -31.43 -16.34 5.05
N ASP A 100 -32.55 -15.72 5.42
CA ASP A 100 -33.66 -15.45 4.51
C ASP A 100 -33.31 -14.32 3.52
N ALA A 101 -32.57 -13.30 3.96
CA ALA A 101 -32.01 -12.29 3.08
C ALA A 101 -31.05 -12.91 2.02
N ALA A 102 -30.17 -13.82 2.45
CA ALA A 102 -29.25 -14.54 1.57
C ALA A 102 -30.00 -15.42 0.55
N LYS A 103 -31.03 -16.14 0.97
CA LYS A 103 -31.90 -16.92 0.06
C LYS A 103 -32.62 -16.02 -0.95
N PHE A 104 -33.17 -14.89 -0.51
CA PHE A 104 -33.83 -13.92 -1.39
C PHE A 104 -32.85 -13.40 -2.46
N LEU A 105 -31.66 -12.98 -2.04
CA LEU A 105 -30.64 -12.49 -2.96
C LEU A 105 -30.12 -13.57 -3.91
N GLY A 106 -29.92 -14.81 -3.42
CA GLY A 106 -29.55 -15.95 -4.25
C GLY A 106 -30.57 -16.25 -5.36
N ARG A 107 -31.88 -16.15 -5.06
CA ARG A 107 -32.94 -16.26 -6.07
C ARG A 107 -32.88 -15.11 -7.09
N LEU A 108 -32.67 -13.89 -6.62
CA LEU A 108 -32.58 -12.70 -7.47
C LEU A 108 -31.41 -12.79 -8.46
N CYS A 109 -30.25 -13.23 -7.98
CA CYS A 109 -29.01 -13.35 -8.77
C CYS A 109 -28.94 -14.63 -9.63
N SER A 110 -29.94 -15.53 -9.55
CA SER A 110 -29.97 -16.76 -10.36
C SER A 110 -30.09 -16.47 -11.87
N ARG A 111 -29.32 -17.22 -12.68
CA ARG A 111 -29.15 -17.01 -14.13
C ARG A 111 -30.26 -17.62 -15.01
N GLU A 112 -31.16 -18.41 -14.44
CA GLU A 112 -32.03 -19.30 -15.22
C GLU A 112 -33.17 -18.60 -15.96
N ASN A 113 -33.46 -17.33 -15.66
CA ASN A 113 -34.49 -16.53 -16.35
C ASN A 113 -33.93 -15.13 -16.65
N SER A 114 -34.24 -14.59 -17.84
CA SER A 114 -33.64 -13.37 -18.44
C SER A 114 -33.44 -12.15 -17.50
N GLU A 115 -32.42 -11.35 -17.85
CA GLU A 115 -31.74 -10.26 -17.13
C GLU A 115 -31.12 -10.65 -15.75
N HIS A 116 -29.78 -10.59 -15.71
CA HIS A 116 -28.97 -10.85 -14.53
C HIS A 116 -28.87 -9.57 -13.71
N VAL A 117 -29.55 -9.51 -12.56
CA VAL A 117 -29.32 -8.46 -11.56
C VAL A 117 -28.04 -8.82 -10.81
N PRO A 118 -26.94 -8.04 -10.96
CA PRO A 118 -25.72 -8.34 -10.22
C PRO A 118 -25.94 -8.13 -8.72
N CYS A 119 -25.56 -9.12 -7.93
CA CYS A 119 -25.61 -9.05 -6.48
C CYS A 119 -24.89 -7.80 -5.95
N SER A 120 -23.78 -7.39 -6.56
CA SER A 120 -23.04 -6.17 -6.21
C SER A 120 -23.87 -4.90 -6.26
N PHE A 121 -24.80 -4.76 -7.21
CA PHE A 121 -25.63 -3.56 -7.31
C PHE A 121 -26.58 -3.43 -6.13
N VAL A 122 -27.22 -4.53 -5.74
CA VAL A 122 -28.16 -4.56 -4.62
C VAL A 122 -27.41 -4.43 -3.29
N LEU A 123 -26.30 -5.15 -3.14
CA LEU A 123 -25.48 -5.11 -1.93
C LEU A 123 -24.83 -3.74 -1.71
N ASN A 124 -24.45 -3.02 -2.77
CA ASN A 124 -23.97 -1.65 -2.65
C ASN A 124 -25.00 -0.73 -1.99
N GLY A 125 -26.27 -0.83 -2.38
CA GLY A 125 -27.33 -0.06 -1.75
C GLY A 125 -27.44 -0.33 -0.24
N VAL A 126 -27.31 -1.58 0.18
CA VAL A 126 -27.33 -1.96 1.61
C VAL A 126 -26.06 -1.49 2.34
N VAL A 127 -24.90 -1.56 1.70
CA VAL A 127 -23.62 -1.04 2.21
C VAL A 127 -23.65 0.47 2.43
N ASP A 128 -24.27 1.21 1.50
CA ASP A 128 -24.44 2.66 1.58
C ASP A 128 -25.40 3.07 2.72
N LEU A 129 -26.31 2.19 3.14
CA LEU A 129 -27.14 2.35 4.33
C LEU A 129 -26.37 2.08 5.65
N GLY A 130 -25.09 1.69 5.59
CA GLY A 130 -24.25 1.45 6.74
C GLY A 130 -24.27 0.03 7.30
N LEU A 131 -25.09 -0.88 6.73
CA LEU A 131 -25.29 -2.25 7.19
C LEU A 131 -24.21 -3.22 6.65
N ARG A 132 -22.94 -2.90 6.90
CA ARG A 132 -21.80 -3.58 6.26
C ARG A 132 -21.46 -4.92 6.89
N ASP A 133 -21.57 -5.00 8.22
CA ASP A 133 -21.30 -6.23 8.97
C ASP A 133 -22.40 -7.28 8.67
N GLU A 134 -23.63 -6.81 8.48
CA GLU A 134 -24.75 -7.62 8.03
C GLU A 134 -24.55 -8.11 6.60
N VAL A 135 -24.05 -7.26 5.70
CA VAL A 135 -23.70 -7.65 4.32
C VAL A 135 -22.54 -8.65 4.30
N HIS A 136 -21.53 -8.50 5.16
CA HIS A 136 -20.45 -9.48 5.30
C HIS A 136 -21.01 -10.85 5.71
N THR A 137 -21.84 -10.89 6.76
CA THR A 137 -22.49 -12.12 7.22
C THR A 137 -23.36 -12.73 6.13
N MET A 138 -24.11 -11.92 5.40
CA MET A 138 -24.94 -12.38 4.28
C MET A 138 -24.12 -12.99 3.15
N LEU A 139 -22.95 -12.43 2.80
CA LEU A 139 -22.06 -13.01 1.79
C LEU A 139 -21.52 -14.39 2.23
N GLN A 140 -21.18 -14.55 3.51
CA GLN A 140 -20.76 -15.84 4.07
C GLN A 140 -21.90 -16.88 4.00
N GLU A 141 -23.14 -16.48 4.32
CA GLU A 141 -24.31 -17.34 4.19
C GLU A 141 -24.64 -17.67 2.73
N MET A 142 -24.49 -16.73 1.81
CA MET A 142 -24.65 -17.01 0.38
C MET A 142 -23.62 -18.05 -0.09
N ALA A 143 -22.38 -17.95 0.37
CA ALA A 143 -21.35 -18.93 0.07
C ALA A 143 -21.69 -20.32 0.66
N SER A 144 -22.20 -20.39 1.90
CA SER A 144 -22.62 -21.66 2.54
C SER A 144 -23.77 -22.33 1.79
N LEU A 145 -24.66 -21.53 1.20
CA LEU A 145 -25.81 -21.99 0.40
C LEU A 145 -25.46 -22.28 -1.07
N ASN A 146 -24.19 -22.17 -1.47
CA ASN A 146 -23.75 -22.24 -2.88
C ASN A 146 -24.51 -21.25 -3.80
N ALA A 147 -24.94 -20.11 -3.27
CA ALA A 147 -25.62 -19.07 -4.02
C ALA A 147 -24.59 -18.17 -4.74
N PRO A 148 -24.87 -17.72 -5.98
CA PRO A 148 -23.92 -16.93 -6.75
C PRO A 148 -23.82 -15.50 -6.21
N ALA A 149 -22.72 -15.19 -5.51
CA ALA A 149 -22.26 -13.81 -5.32
C ALA A 149 -21.30 -13.42 -6.44
N ASP A 150 -21.23 -12.14 -6.80
CA ASP A 150 -20.24 -11.64 -7.76
C ASP A 150 -18.99 -11.11 -7.05
N SER A 151 -17.83 -11.25 -7.71
CA SER A 151 -16.55 -10.73 -7.19
C SER A 151 -16.64 -9.23 -6.83
N MET A 152 -17.43 -8.48 -7.60
CA MET A 152 -17.70 -7.06 -7.38
C MET A 152 -18.38 -6.77 -6.03
N ALA A 153 -19.25 -7.65 -5.51
CA ALA A 153 -19.85 -7.45 -4.19
C ALA A 153 -18.79 -7.45 -3.08
N TYR A 154 -17.86 -8.41 -3.14
CA TYR A 154 -16.72 -8.47 -2.20
C TYR A 154 -15.82 -7.24 -2.34
N THR A 155 -15.48 -6.84 -3.57
CA THR A 155 -14.65 -5.64 -3.81
C THR A 155 -15.30 -4.37 -3.26
N ASN A 156 -16.62 -4.21 -3.40
CA ASN A 156 -17.31 -3.04 -2.90
C ASN A 156 -17.41 -3.03 -1.36
N LEU A 157 -17.63 -4.20 -0.75
CA LEU A 157 -17.62 -4.33 0.70
C LEU A 157 -16.22 -4.03 1.28
N ILE A 158 -15.15 -4.53 0.63
CA ILE A 158 -13.76 -4.19 0.96
C ILE A 158 -13.55 -2.68 0.93
N LYS A 159 -13.93 -2.02 -0.17
CA LYS A 159 -13.82 -0.55 -0.30
C LYS A 159 -14.61 0.16 0.79
N ALA A 160 -15.79 -0.35 1.16
CA ALA A 160 -16.60 0.24 2.22
C ALA A 160 -15.96 0.14 3.60
N TYR A 161 -15.33 -0.99 3.95
CA TYR A 161 -14.56 -1.10 5.19
C TYR A 161 -13.33 -0.18 5.20
N CYS A 162 -12.63 -0.05 4.07
CA CYS A 162 -11.48 0.86 3.95
C CYS A 162 -11.86 2.34 4.09
N LYS A 163 -13.10 2.74 3.76
CA LYS A 163 -13.61 4.11 3.99
C LYS A 163 -13.79 4.44 5.48
N LEU A 164 -13.97 3.45 6.37
CA LEU A 164 -14.09 3.63 7.83
C LEU A 164 -12.84 3.17 8.59
N PRO A 165 -11.64 3.42 8.04
CA PRO A 165 -10.37 2.82 8.47
C PRO A 165 -10.44 1.44 9.16
N GLN A 166 -11.17 0.47 8.59
CA GLN A 166 -11.28 -0.90 9.15
C GLN A 166 -10.59 -1.93 8.24
N PRO A 167 -9.26 -1.84 8.00
CA PRO A 167 -8.58 -2.71 7.04
C PRO A 167 -8.54 -4.19 7.44
N LEU A 168 -8.60 -4.51 8.74
CA LEU A 168 -8.63 -5.91 9.21
C LEU A 168 -9.94 -6.61 8.83
N LYS A 169 -11.09 -5.90 8.89
CA LYS A 169 -12.37 -6.43 8.39
C LYS A 169 -12.32 -6.58 6.87
N ALA A 170 -11.74 -5.62 6.18
CA ALA A 170 -11.54 -5.71 4.73
C ALA A 170 -10.67 -6.93 4.33
N GLU A 171 -9.60 -7.22 5.08
CA GLU A 171 -8.76 -8.41 4.88
C GLU A 171 -9.54 -9.71 5.15
N ALA A 172 -10.43 -9.73 6.14
CA ALA A 172 -11.33 -10.86 6.37
C ALA A 172 -12.28 -11.11 5.19
N VAL A 173 -12.90 -10.05 4.65
CA VAL A 173 -13.73 -10.16 3.43
C VAL A 173 -12.92 -10.68 2.25
N LEU A 174 -11.67 -10.24 2.11
CA LEU A 174 -10.77 -10.68 1.05
C LEU A 174 -10.50 -12.19 1.14
N ARG A 175 -10.24 -12.71 2.35
CA ARG A 175 -10.10 -14.14 2.59
C ARG A 175 -11.38 -14.92 2.28
N ASP A 176 -12.53 -14.41 2.71
CA ASP A 176 -13.82 -15.06 2.52
C ASP A 176 -14.19 -15.13 1.03
N ALA A 177 -13.91 -14.07 0.27
CA ALA A 177 -14.07 -14.05 -1.19
C ALA A 177 -13.30 -15.18 -1.88
N ARG A 178 -12.06 -15.44 -1.42
CA ARG A 178 -11.23 -16.54 -1.95
C ARG A 178 -11.76 -17.91 -1.58
N GLN A 179 -12.24 -18.07 -0.34
CA GLN A 179 -12.89 -19.31 0.09
C GLN A 179 -14.15 -19.60 -0.72
N ALA A 180 -14.86 -18.55 -1.13
CA ALA A 180 -15.99 -18.63 -2.08
C ALA A 180 -15.56 -18.82 -3.55
N GLY A 181 -14.26 -18.97 -3.84
CA GLY A 181 -13.74 -19.24 -5.18
C GLY A 181 -13.57 -18.01 -6.08
N HIS A 182 -13.63 -16.79 -5.53
CA HIS A 182 -13.40 -15.57 -6.30
C HIS A 182 -11.92 -15.19 -6.38
N SER A 183 -11.47 -14.87 -7.59
CA SER A 183 -10.21 -14.18 -7.83
C SER A 183 -10.44 -12.67 -7.73
N LEU A 184 -9.77 -12.03 -6.77
CA LEU A 184 -9.82 -10.58 -6.57
C LEU A 184 -8.61 -9.91 -7.21
N ASP A 185 -8.85 -8.73 -7.78
CA ASP A 185 -7.86 -7.95 -8.53
C ASP A 185 -7.19 -6.87 -7.67
N ILE A 186 -6.27 -6.12 -8.28
CA ILE A 186 -5.57 -4.99 -7.66
C ILE A 186 -6.54 -3.96 -7.05
N GLY A 187 -7.72 -3.78 -7.63
CA GLY A 187 -8.77 -2.86 -7.17
C GLY A 187 -9.34 -3.23 -5.79
N SER A 188 -9.13 -4.47 -5.35
CA SER A 188 -9.53 -4.96 -4.03
C SER A 188 -8.42 -4.79 -2.98
N TYR A 189 -7.15 -4.91 -3.34
CA TYR A 189 -6.04 -4.81 -2.37
C TYR A 189 -5.57 -3.38 -2.12
N VAL A 190 -5.53 -2.54 -3.14
CA VAL A 190 -5.03 -1.15 -3.02
C VAL A 190 -5.79 -0.35 -1.95
N PRO A 191 -7.13 -0.42 -1.84
CA PRO A 191 -7.85 0.25 -0.76
C PRO A 191 -7.42 -0.21 0.64
N ILE A 192 -7.11 -1.50 0.81
CA ILE A 192 -6.66 -2.05 2.10
C ILE A 192 -5.25 -1.60 2.42
N LEU A 193 -4.35 -1.60 1.43
CA LEU A 193 -2.99 -1.06 1.58
C LEU A 193 -3.03 0.42 1.98
N ASP A 194 -3.89 1.21 1.34
CA ASP A 194 -4.04 2.63 1.64
C ASP A 194 -4.61 2.86 3.05
N ALA A 195 -5.55 2.03 3.49
CA ALA A 195 -6.06 2.05 4.85
C ALA A 195 -4.99 1.65 5.89
N PHE A 196 -4.17 0.62 5.64
CA PHE A 196 -3.06 0.27 6.52
C PHE A 196 -1.99 1.36 6.59
N ASN A 197 -1.67 1.99 5.45
CA ASN A 197 -0.73 3.11 5.41
C ASN A 197 -1.25 4.32 6.21
N LEU A 198 -2.55 4.63 6.09
CA LEU A 198 -3.19 5.71 6.87
C LEU A 198 -3.12 5.44 8.37
N LEU A 199 -3.29 4.18 8.79
CA LEU A 199 -3.18 3.75 10.18
C LEU A 199 -1.74 3.52 10.66
N GLN A 200 -0.74 3.73 9.79
CA GLN A 200 0.68 3.47 10.05
C GLN A 200 0.99 2.01 10.45
N ASP A 201 0.15 1.07 10.03
CA ASP A 201 0.36 -0.37 10.28
C ASP A 201 1.13 -1.02 9.13
N TYR A 202 2.43 -0.75 9.11
CA TYR A 202 3.33 -1.14 8.03
C TYR A 202 3.61 -2.65 7.99
N ASP A 203 3.53 -3.34 9.13
CA ASP A 203 3.68 -4.79 9.17
C ASP A 203 2.48 -5.46 8.52
N CYS A 204 1.25 -4.98 8.75
CA CYS A 204 0.08 -5.43 8.02
C CYS A 204 0.16 -5.12 6.53
N ALA A 205 0.59 -3.90 6.16
CA ALA A 205 0.77 -3.53 4.74
C ALA A 205 1.76 -4.46 4.01
N HIS A 206 2.88 -4.80 4.66
CA HIS A 206 3.85 -5.75 4.10
C HIS A 206 3.31 -7.19 4.03
N ARG A 207 2.53 -7.65 5.02
CA ARG A 207 1.86 -8.96 4.94
C ARG A 207 0.88 -9.02 3.79
N LEU A 208 0.07 -7.97 3.60
CA LEU A 208 -0.87 -7.89 2.49
C LEU A 208 -0.16 -7.89 1.14
N PHE A 209 0.98 -7.21 1.00
CA PHE A 209 1.79 -7.28 -0.23
C PHE A 209 2.29 -8.70 -0.53
N ARG A 210 2.73 -9.44 0.48
CA ARG A 210 3.12 -10.86 0.31
C ARG A 210 1.92 -11.71 -0.13
N ASP A 211 0.76 -11.44 0.43
CA ASP A 211 -0.47 -12.12 0.10
C ASP A 211 -0.91 -11.82 -1.36
N MET A 212 -0.74 -10.58 -1.86
CA MET A 212 -0.91 -10.26 -3.28
C MET A 212 -0.01 -11.10 -4.19
N LYS A 213 1.25 -11.30 -3.79
CA LYS A 213 2.22 -12.12 -4.52
C LYS A 213 1.78 -13.58 -4.59
N GLN A 214 1.36 -14.15 -3.46
CA GLN A 214 0.93 -15.56 -3.36
C GLN A 214 -0.34 -15.86 -4.17
N ASN A 215 -1.15 -14.85 -4.45
CA ASN A 215 -2.40 -14.97 -5.21
C ASN A 215 -2.29 -14.40 -6.64
N ASP A 216 -1.06 -14.24 -7.14
CA ASP A 216 -0.76 -13.80 -8.51
C ASP A 216 -1.44 -12.49 -8.96
N VAL A 217 -1.65 -11.56 -8.03
CA VAL A 217 -2.27 -10.27 -8.33
C VAL A 217 -1.26 -9.34 -9.00
N VAL A 218 -1.63 -8.78 -10.15
CA VAL A 218 -0.77 -7.89 -10.97
C VAL A 218 -1.47 -6.56 -11.29
N PRO A 219 -0.73 -5.46 -11.52
CA PRO A 219 0.73 -5.30 -11.44
C PRO A 219 1.28 -5.08 -10.02
N LEU A 220 2.44 -5.68 -9.70
CA LEU A 220 3.08 -5.56 -8.38
C LEU A 220 4.10 -4.41 -8.27
N GLU A 221 4.77 -4.04 -9.36
CA GLU A 221 5.86 -3.06 -9.35
C GLU A 221 5.40 -1.65 -8.90
N PRO A 222 4.28 -1.07 -9.40
CA PRO A 222 3.81 0.23 -8.92
C PRO A 222 3.45 0.22 -7.43
N ILE A 223 2.96 -0.91 -6.93
CA ILE A 223 2.60 -1.09 -5.52
C ILE A 223 3.84 -1.13 -4.65
N MET A 224 4.86 -1.90 -5.04
CA MET A 224 6.14 -1.96 -4.35
C MET A 224 6.77 -0.56 -4.25
N ASN A 225 6.79 0.19 -5.35
CA ASN A 225 7.32 1.55 -5.40
C ASN A 225 6.56 2.50 -4.46
N LYS A 226 5.23 2.40 -4.41
CA LYS A 226 4.38 3.15 -3.48
C LYS A 226 4.73 2.80 -2.02
N LEU A 227 4.81 1.52 -1.68
CA LEU A 227 5.13 1.04 -0.34
C LEU A 227 6.54 1.49 0.09
N LEU A 228 7.54 1.36 -0.77
CA LEU A 228 8.91 1.84 -0.50
C LEU A 228 8.92 3.34 -0.22
N SER A 229 8.20 4.16 -1.00
CA SER A 229 8.13 5.60 -0.76
C SER A 229 7.45 5.94 0.56
N VAL A 230 6.37 5.25 0.94
CA VAL A 230 5.70 5.44 2.22
C VAL A 230 6.64 5.07 3.37
N PHE A 231 7.25 3.89 3.33
CA PHE A 231 8.14 3.41 4.40
C PHE A 231 9.42 4.22 4.51
N GLU A 232 9.91 4.81 3.41
CA GLU A 232 11.04 5.73 3.41
C GLU A 232 10.71 7.00 4.21
N LYS A 233 9.55 7.63 3.92
CA LYS A 233 9.09 8.85 4.60
C LYS A 233 8.88 8.63 6.10
N GLU A 234 8.33 7.48 6.45
CA GLU A 234 7.99 7.10 7.82
C GLU A 234 9.19 6.52 8.59
N GLY A 235 10.34 6.34 7.92
CA GLY A 235 11.52 5.77 8.55
C GLY A 235 11.28 4.34 9.02
N LYS A 236 10.93 3.42 8.12
CA LYS A 236 10.73 2.00 8.48
C LYS A 236 11.69 1.10 7.68
N PRO A 237 13.01 1.24 7.91
CA PRO A 237 14.01 0.59 7.06
C PRO A 237 14.01 -0.94 7.16
N TYR A 238 13.58 -1.52 8.29
CA TYR A 238 13.41 -2.96 8.42
C TYR A 238 12.29 -3.51 7.55
N VAL A 239 11.16 -2.78 7.44
CA VAL A 239 10.04 -3.17 6.57
C VAL A 239 10.45 -3.00 5.10
N MET A 240 11.17 -1.93 4.76
CA MET A 240 11.75 -1.75 3.42
C MET A 240 12.68 -2.91 3.04
N ARG A 241 13.57 -3.34 3.95
CA ARG A 241 14.47 -4.46 3.70
C ARG A 241 13.72 -5.78 3.52
N LYS A 242 12.69 -6.06 4.33
CA LYS A 242 11.82 -7.23 4.12
C LYS A 242 11.13 -7.17 2.76
N LEU A 243 10.66 -5.99 2.35
CA LEU A 243 10.02 -5.79 1.05
C LEU A 243 11.00 -6.08 -0.11
N LEU A 244 12.24 -5.60 -0.04
CA LEU A 244 13.28 -5.94 -1.02
C LEU A 244 13.59 -7.44 -1.03
N ASP A 245 13.76 -8.06 0.13
CA ASP A 245 14.00 -9.51 0.24
C ASP A 245 12.83 -10.30 -0.41
N THR A 246 11.57 -9.85 -0.25
CA THR A 246 10.41 -10.48 -0.89
C THR A 246 10.36 -10.26 -2.41
N ALA A 247 10.81 -9.10 -2.89
CA ALA A 247 10.83 -8.73 -4.30
C ALA A 247 11.92 -9.48 -5.07
N LEU A 248 13.09 -9.71 -4.48
CA LEU A 248 14.16 -10.53 -5.09
C LEU A 248 13.74 -11.98 -5.35
N MET A 249 12.77 -12.49 -4.58
CA MET A 249 12.22 -13.83 -4.71
C MET A 249 11.00 -13.89 -5.66
N GLU A 250 10.69 -12.81 -6.37
CA GLU A 250 9.53 -12.71 -7.26
C GLU A 250 9.98 -12.34 -8.67
N PRO A 251 9.93 -13.27 -9.64
CA PRO A 251 10.37 -13.00 -11.02
C PRO A 251 9.65 -11.84 -11.70
N ARG A 252 8.43 -11.51 -11.26
CA ARG A 252 7.64 -10.39 -11.79
C ARG A 252 8.08 -9.02 -11.27
N LEU A 253 8.96 -8.96 -10.28
CA LEU A 253 9.44 -7.71 -9.68
C LEU A 253 10.89 -7.46 -10.08
N LYS A 254 11.15 -6.24 -10.54
CA LYS A 254 12.50 -5.77 -10.85
C LYS A 254 12.96 -4.82 -9.75
N VAL A 255 13.85 -5.31 -8.89
CA VAL A 255 14.56 -4.46 -7.94
C VAL A 255 15.70 -3.77 -8.68
N ASP A 256 15.86 -2.46 -8.47
CA ASP A 256 16.94 -1.69 -9.06
C ASP A 256 17.92 -1.12 -8.01
N LEU A 257 18.96 -0.44 -8.50
CA LEU A 257 19.96 0.23 -7.66
C LEU A 257 19.33 1.31 -6.76
N HIS A 258 18.26 1.96 -7.24
CA HIS A 258 17.61 3.05 -6.53
C HIS A 258 16.87 2.54 -5.29
N ASP A 259 16.22 1.39 -5.36
CA ASP A 259 15.51 0.75 -4.25
C ASP A 259 16.44 0.38 -3.09
N TRP A 260 17.61 -0.18 -3.40
CA TRP A 260 18.68 -0.45 -2.43
C TRP A 260 19.15 0.84 -1.77
N ASN A 261 19.42 1.86 -2.58
CA ASN A 261 19.90 3.15 -2.13
C ASN A 261 18.91 3.87 -1.21
N ARG A 262 17.60 3.83 -1.52
CA ARG A 262 16.55 4.33 -0.61
C ARG A 262 16.59 3.64 0.74
N THR A 263 16.66 2.31 0.75
CA THR A 263 16.70 1.52 1.99
C THR A 263 17.94 1.83 2.83
N ILE A 264 19.11 1.95 2.20
CA ILE A 264 20.37 2.32 2.86
C ILE A 264 20.29 3.75 3.42
N GLN A 265 19.74 4.70 2.66
CA GLN A 265 19.51 6.06 3.11
C GLN A 265 18.64 6.09 4.37
N THR A 266 17.55 5.32 4.41
CA THR A 266 16.66 5.26 5.57
C THR A 266 17.37 4.67 6.79
N PHE A 267 18.14 3.58 6.65
CA PHE A 267 18.95 3.05 7.75
C PHE A 267 19.97 4.08 8.26
N SER A 268 20.68 4.77 7.36
CA SER A 268 21.66 5.81 7.69
C SER A 268 21.03 6.99 8.44
N ARG A 269 19.85 7.46 8.00
CA ARG A 269 19.10 8.54 8.67
C ARG A 269 18.68 8.16 10.09
N GLN A 270 18.40 6.88 10.32
CA GLN A 270 18.08 6.34 11.64
C GLN A 270 19.29 5.97 12.50
N LYS A 271 20.52 6.25 12.02
CA LYS A 271 21.77 5.91 12.71
C LYS A 271 21.96 4.40 12.92
N LEU A 272 21.26 3.57 12.14
CA LEU A 272 21.36 2.11 12.18
C LEU A 272 22.46 1.63 11.22
N MET A 273 23.71 2.03 11.49
CA MET A 273 24.82 1.85 10.54
C MET A 273 25.28 0.40 10.37
N PHE A 274 25.13 -0.44 11.39
CA PHE A 274 25.40 -1.87 11.29
C PHE A 274 24.49 -2.50 10.23
N ASP A 275 23.19 -2.20 10.32
CA ASP A 275 22.21 -2.64 9.36
C ASP A 275 22.40 -2.02 7.98
N ALA A 276 22.76 -0.75 7.88
CA ALA A 276 23.08 -0.10 6.61
C ALA A 276 24.21 -0.86 5.87
N LYS A 277 25.30 -1.19 6.57
CA LYS A 277 26.39 -2.01 6.02
C LYS A 277 25.94 -3.41 5.63
N ALA A 278 25.10 -4.05 6.44
CA ALA A 278 24.54 -5.35 6.10
C ALA A 278 23.67 -5.28 4.82
N THR A 279 22.93 -4.19 4.59
CA THR A 279 22.18 -3.95 3.35
C THR A 279 23.13 -3.80 2.15
N VAL A 280 24.24 -3.06 2.30
CA VAL A 280 25.26 -2.93 1.23
C VAL A 280 25.88 -4.28 0.88
N LYS A 281 26.13 -5.14 1.88
CA LYS A 281 26.61 -6.50 1.63
C LYS A 281 25.59 -7.33 0.84
N LYS A 282 24.31 -7.26 1.22
CA LYS A 282 23.22 -7.92 0.49
C LYS A 282 23.07 -7.39 -0.94
N MET A 283 23.18 -6.08 -1.12
CA MET A 283 23.15 -5.41 -2.42
C MET A 283 24.24 -5.97 -3.35
N ARG A 284 25.49 -6.10 -2.86
CA ARG A 284 26.59 -6.75 -3.59
C ARG A 284 26.29 -8.21 -3.92
N GLN A 285 25.75 -8.98 -2.97
CA GLN A 285 25.36 -10.38 -3.17
C GLN A 285 24.26 -10.55 -4.23
N ALA A 286 23.38 -9.57 -4.35
CA ALA A 286 22.35 -9.51 -5.38
C ALA A 286 22.89 -9.03 -6.75
N GLY A 287 24.20 -8.82 -6.89
CA GLY A 287 24.85 -8.41 -8.14
C GLY A 287 24.87 -6.90 -8.38
N PHE A 288 24.46 -6.08 -7.41
CA PHE A 288 24.49 -4.62 -7.51
C PHE A 288 25.74 -4.05 -6.85
N GLU A 289 26.50 -3.26 -7.60
CA GLU A 289 27.68 -2.58 -7.08
C GLU A 289 27.32 -1.24 -6.42
N PRO A 290 27.84 -0.93 -5.22
CA PRO A 290 27.60 0.36 -4.55
C PRO A 290 28.05 1.53 -5.42
N ASP A 291 27.22 2.58 -5.47
CA ASP A 291 27.49 3.79 -6.24
C ASP A 291 27.87 4.96 -5.32
N ALA A 292 28.11 6.14 -5.91
CA ALA A 292 28.43 7.33 -5.12
C ALA A 292 27.31 7.70 -4.14
N ARG A 293 26.03 7.48 -4.49
CA ARG A 293 24.91 7.74 -3.59
C ARG A 293 24.95 6.80 -2.38
N THR A 294 25.24 5.52 -2.60
CA THR A 294 25.43 4.56 -1.50
C THR A 294 26.46 5.07 -0.50
N TYR A 295 27.63 5.49 -0.99
CA TYR A 295 28.71 6.01 -0.13
C TYR A 295 28.34 7.34 0.53
N THR A 296 27.61 8.23 -0.14
CA THR A 296 27.12 9.49 0.45
C THR A 296 26.20 9.22 1.64
N PHE A 297 25.28 8.27 1.49
CA PHE A 297 24.38 7.90 2.58
C PHE A 297 25.11 7.26 3.75
N LEU A 298 26.11 6.42 3.50
CA LEU A 298 26.94 5.85 4.57
C LEU A 298 27.75 6.92 5.29
N LEU A 299 28.40 7.82 4.55
CA LEU A 299 29.15 8.94 5.09
C LEU A 299 28.26 9.83 5.97
N GLY A 300 27.08 10.22 5.48
CA GLY A 300 26.11 11.01 6.24
C GLY A 300 25.68 10.30 7.53
N GLY A 301 25.39 9.00 7.46
CA GLY A 301 25.04 8.19 8.64
C GLY A 301 26.15 8.13 9.68
N TYR A 302 27.42 7.96 9.28
CA TYR A 302 28.55 7.98 10.21
C TYR A 302 28.80 9.34 10.84
N ILE A 303 28.58 10.42 10.10
CA ILE A 303 28.66 11.79 10.62
C ILE A 303 27.57 11.99 11.70
N LEU A 304 26.35 11.54 11.46
CA LEU A 304 25.20 11.62 12.39
C LEU A 304 25.37 10.79 13.68
N MET A 305 26.18 9.73 13.64
CA MET A 305 26.55 8.88 14.79
C MET A 305 27.63 9.49 15.71
N GLY A 306 27.96 10.78 15.53
CA GLY A 306 29.07 11.42 16.23
C GLY A 306 30.41 11.21 15.53
N SER A 307 30.39 11.08 14.20
CA SER A 307 31.58 11.04 13.34
C SER A 307 32.56 9.93 13.71
N LYS A 308 32.15 8.68 13.47
CA LYS A 308 33.01 7.50 13.62
C LYS A 308 34.19 7.56 12.63
N ILE A 309 35.27 8.21 13.05
CA ILE A 309 36.40 8.58 12.17
C ILE A 309 37.00 7.36 11.48
N ASN A 310 37.25 6.28 12.21
CA ASN A 310 37.83 5.06 11.64
C ASN A 310 36.97 4.48 10.50
N GLU A 311 35.64 4.52 10.66
CA GLU A 311 34.73 4.00 9.64
C GLU A 311 34.73 4.86 8.38
N ILE A 312 34.80 6.19 8.54
CA ILE A 312 34.89 7.12 7.41
C ILE A 312 36.23 6.98 6.67
N LEU A 313 37.32 6.73 7.41
CA LEU A 313 38.63 6.44 6.80
C LEU A 313 38.61 5.12 6.02
N LEU A 314 37.96 4.08 6.55
CA LEU A 314 37.78 2.81 5.85
C LEU A 314 36.92 2.97 4.59
N LEU A 315 35.84 3.74 4.65
CA LEU A 315 35.04 4.08 3.46
C LEU A 315 35.87 4.79 2.39
N TRP A 316 36.71 5.76 2.79
CA TRP A 316 37.58 6.46 1.84
C TRP A 316 38.64 5.52 1.22
N ALA A 317 39.19 4.61 2.02
CA ALA A 317 40.13 3.60 1.51
C ALA A 317 39.47 2.67 0.48
N GLU A 318 38.27 2.15 0.78
CA GLU A 318 37.49 1.31 -0.14
C GLU A 318 37.19 2.03 -1.46
N ILE A 319 36.77 3.30 -1.40
CA ILE A 319 36.53 4.11 -2.61
C ILE A 319 37.79 4.21 -3.46
N LYS A 320 38.96 4.46 -2.85
CA LYS A 320 40.23 4.55 -3.59
C LYS A 320 40.64 3.24 -4.24
N GLU A 321 40.47 2.14 -3.53
CA GLU A 321 40.76 0.80 -4.06
C GLU A 321 39.87 0.49 -5.28
N ARG A 322 38.58 0.85 -5.22
CA ARG A 322 37.65 0.69 -6.35
C ARG A 322 37.98 1.58 -7.54
N LEU A 323 38.48 2.80 -7.29
CA LEU A 323 38.94 3.68 -8.36
C LEU A 323 40.22 3.17 -9.02
N ALA A 324 41.11 2.55 -8.25
CA ALA A 324 42.36 1.98 -8.77
C ALA A 324 42.17 0.66 -9.54
N SER A 325 41.16 -0.14 -9.15
CA SER A 325 40.88 -1.46 -9.74
C SER A 325 39.98 -1.43 -10.97
N SER A 326 39.33 -0.29 -11.31
CA SER A 326 38.44 -0.21 -12.47
C SER A 326 39.16 0.40 -13.69
N PRO A 327 39.51 -0.36 -14.73
CA PRO A 327 39.96 0.20 -16.01
C PRO A 327 38.82 1.01 -16.65
N SER A 328 39.20 2.15 -17.24
CA SER A 328 38.37 3.27 -17.73
C SER A 328 37.31 2.93 -18.80
N THR A 329 37.21 1.68 -19.24
CA THR A 329 36.27 1.19 -20.27
C THR A 329 35.14 0.30 -19.73
N SER A 330 35.09 0.02 -18.43
CA SER A 330 34.03 -0.78 -17.83
C SER A 330 32.85 0.09 -17.37
N SER A 331 31.62 -0.32 -17.74
CA SER A 331 30.34 0.26 -17.31
C SER A 331 30.12 0.20 -15.79
N THR A 332 31.02 -0.46 -15.06
CA THR A 332 31.09 -0.60 -13.59
C THR A 332 32.02 0.42 -12.89
N SER A 333 32.63 1.36 -13.62
CA SER A 333 33.49 2.38 -13.00
C SER A 333 32.72 3.28 -12.02
N LEU A 334 33.22 3.37 -10.78
CA LEU A 334 32.63 4.20 -9.74
C LEU A 334 32.71 5.68 -10.12
N LYS A 335 31.58 6.26 -10.53
CA LYS A 335 31.47 7.70 -10.79
C LYS A 335 31.25 8.45 -9.48
N LEU A 336 32.29 9.08 -8.97
CA LEU A 336 32.20 9.98 -7.82
C LEU A 336 31.36 11.20 -8.20
N ASN A 337 30.43 11.60 -7.34
CA ASN A 337 29.67 12.84 -7.50
C ASN A 337 30.25 13.95 -6.61
N GLU A 338 29.89 15.19 -6.93
CA GLU A 338 30.32 16.38 -6.19
C GLU A 338 29.91 16.31 -4.71
N GLU A 339 28.70 15.85 -4.41
CA GLU A 339 28.17 15.77 -3.05
C GLU A 339 29.02 14.87 -2.13
N LEU A 340 29.43 13.69 -2.63
CA LEU A 340 30.26 12.74 -1.87
C LEU A 340 31.62 13.35 -1.54
N LEU A 341 32.28 13.94 -2.55
CA LEU A 341 33.61 14.53 -2.39
C LEU A 341 33.58 15.75 -1.47
N ASN A 342 32.57 16.62 -1.61
CA ASN A 342 32.37 17.74 -0.69
C ASN A 342 32.10 17.28 0.74
N GLY A 343 31.36 16.17 0.93
CA GLY A 343 31.13 15.54 2.22
C GLY A 343 32.44 15.08 2.87
N PHE A 344 33.27 14.33 2.14
CA PHE A 344 34.58 13.87 2.62
C PHE A 344 35.53 15.03 2.89
N LEU A 345 35.59 16.03 2.00
CA LEU A 345 36.43 17.21 2.15
C LEU A 345 36.07 17.98 3.42
N THR A 346 34.77 18.26 3.61
CA THR A 346 34.26 18.92 4.82
C THR A 346 34.62 18.12 6.07
N PHE A 347 34.45 16.78 6.03
CA PHE A 347 34.80 15.90 7.14
C PHE A 347 36.31 15.94 7.45
N PHE A 348 37.17 15.73 6.46
CA PHE A 348 38.61 15.68 6.68
C PHE A 348 39.16 17.01 7.17
N VAL A 349 38.66 18.13 6.66
CA VAL A 349 39.04 19.46 7.16
C VAL A 349 38.54 19.67 8.59
N LYS A 350 37.29 19.28 8.91
CA LYS A 350 36.75 19.39 10.28
C LYS A 350 37.61 18.63 11.30
N TYR A 351 38.09 17.43 10.96
CA TYR A 351 38.85 16.57 11.87
C TYR A 351 40.39 16.68 11.72
N GLY A 352 40.89 17.57 10.86
CA GLY A 352 42.33 17.84 10.72
C GLY A 352 43.12 16.80 9.91
N TYR A 353 42.44 15.99 9.09
CA TYR A 353 43.05 15.01 8.18
C TYR A 353 43.43 15.63 6.83
N PHE A 354 44.33 16.61 6.84
CA PHE A 354 44.68 17.42 5.66
C PHE A 354 45.27 16.62 4.50
N ARG A 355 46.00 15.54 4.76
CA ARG A 355 46.46 14.61 3.71
C ARG A 355 45.30 14.07 2.88
N HIS A 356 44.24 13.61 3.54
CA HIS A 356 43.07 13.07 2.85
C HIS A 356 42.22 14.18 2.25
N ALA A 357 42.16 15.37 2.87
CA ALA A 357 41.53 16.53 2.25
C ALA A 357 42.18 16.92 0.92
N LEU A 358 43.52 16.96 0.84
CA LEU A 358 44.25 17.24 -0.39
C LEU A 358 44.04 16.15 -1.46
N ASP A 359 44.00 14.89 -1.05
CA ASP A 359 43.70 13.74 -1.91
C ASP A 359 42.27 13.79 -2.50
N VAL A 360 41.31 14.32 -1.74
CA VAL A 360 39.94 14.60 -2.22
C VAL A 360 39.95 15.80 -3.18
N ILE A 361 40.66 16.89 -2.85
CA ILE A 361 40.78 18.08 -3.70
C ILE A 361 41.34 17.73 -5.07
N ALA A 362 42.44 16.95 -5.13
CA ALA A 362 43.02 16.51 -6.39
C ALA A 362 41.98 15.77 -7.25
N ARG A 363 41.19 14.89 -6.64
CA ARG A 363 40.11 14.17 -7.34
C ARG A 363 38.94 15.06 -7.80
N MET A 364 38.67 16.15 -7.07
CA MET A 364 37.68 17.14 -7.47
C MET A 364 38.19 17.97 -8.66
N GLU A 365 39.46 18.38 -8.64
CA GLU A 365 40.10 19.14 -9.72
C GLU A 365 40.20 18.31 -11.00
N GLU A 366 40.60 17.04 -10.92
CA GLU A 366 40.58 16.07 -12.04
C GLU A 366 39.21 16.00 -12.74
N ARG A 367 38.13 16.18 -11.98
CA ARG A 367 36.74 16.07 -12.46
C ARG A 367 36.08 17.43 -12.68
N SER A 368 36.82 18.53 -12.54
CA SER A 368 36.30 19.90 -12.61
C SER A 368 35.12 20.19 -11.66
N TYR A 369 35.09 19.54 -10.50
CA TYR A 369 34.09 19.82 -9.46
C TYR A 369 34.47 21.01 -8.61
N TRP A 370 33.46 21.81 -8.24
CA TRP A 370 33.64 23.00 -7.44
C TRP A 370 33.76 22.67 -5.95
N ALA A 371 34.73 23.32 -5.29
CA ALA A 371 34.93 23.21 -3.84
C ALA A 371 34.84 24.60 -3.21
N ASP A 372 34.03 24.73 -2.15
CA ASP A 372 33.81 25.99 -1.45
C ASP A 372 35.03 26.37 -0.59
N LYS A 373 36.00 27.07 -1.22
CA LYS A 373 37.22 27.53 -0.54
C LYS A 373 36.92 28.42 0.66
N GLN A 374 35.88 29.25 0.61
CA GLN A 374 35.54 30.19 1.68
C GLN A 374 35.00 29.46 2.91
N LYS A 375 34.09 28.50 2.70
CA LYS A 375 33.58 27.64 3.78
C LYS A 375 34.70 26.84 4.44
N LEU A 376 35.60 26.26 3.64
CA LEU A 376 36.74 25.50 4.14
C LEU A 376 37.76 26.38 4.87
N ARG A 377 37.97 27.61 4.39
CA ARG A 377 38.83 28.62 5.04
C ARG A 377 38.28 29.02 6.41
N ASN A 378 36.98 29.30 6.51
CA ASN A 378 36.33 29.60 7.78
C ASN A 378 36.44 28.42 8.73
N MET A 379 36.19 27.20 8.25
CA MET A 379 36.31 25.97 9.04
C MET A 379 37.72 25.76 9.58
N TYR A 380 38.73 25.99 8.75
CA TYR A 380 40.13 25.95 9.15
C TYR A 380 40.43 26.97 10.25
N TRP A 381 40.00 28.23 10.08
CA TRP A 381 40.23 29.29 11.06
C TRP A 381 39.61 28.95 12.43
N HIS A 382 38.37 28.48 12.46
CA HIS A 382 37.68 28.19 13.72
C HIS A 382 38.22 26.95 14.44
N LEU A 383 38.63 25.91 13.72
CA LEU A 383 38.98 24.62 14.33
C LEU A 383 40.49 24.41 14.48
N HIS A 384 41.30 25.05 13.64
CA HIS A 384 42.67 24.62 13.37
C HIS A 384 43.71 25.76 13.35
N ARG A 385 43.35 27.00 13.72
CA ARG A 385 44.30 28.15 13.66
C ARG A 385 45.55 27.94 14.52
N ASP A 386 45.40 27.29 15.68
CA ASP A 386 46.44 27.12 16.68
C ASP A 386 47.20 25.77 16.52
N LEU A 387 46.94 25.02 15.44
CA LEU A 387 47.62 23.76 15.16
C LEU A 387 49.14 23.98 15.05
N TYR A 388 49.89 23.19 15.84
CA TYR A 388 51.36 23.11 15.83
C TYR A 388 52.17 24.29 16.38
N THR A 389 51.56 25.15 17.22
CA THR A 389 52.20 26.32 17.85
C THR A 389 53.12 26.01 19.05
N SER A 390 53.08 24.79 19.62
CA SER A 390 53.86 24.47 20.84
C SER A 390 55.33 24.08 20.57
N LYS A 391 56.23 24.60 21.44
CA LYS A 391 57.71 24.60 21.31
C LYS A 391 58.46 23.33 21.79
N HIS A 392 57.84 22.42 22.55
CA HIS A 392 58.56 21.29 23.17
C HIS A 392 58.05 19.93 22.66
N ARG A 393 58.85 19.19 21.85
CA ARG A 393 58.51 17.84 21.35
C ARG A 393 59.77 17.00 21.05
N SER A 394 59.65 15.67 21.14
CA SER A 394 60.71 14.69 20.85
C SER A 394 60.93 14.45 19.35
N GLN A 395 62.12 14.02 18.93
CA GLN A 395 62.54 13.95 17.51
C GLN A 395 61.59 13.15 16.59
N ARG A 396 61.16 11.95 16.98
CA ARG A 396 60.20 11.14 16.20
C ARG A 396 58.82 11.81 16.08
N ARG A 397 58.43 12.63 17.06
CA ARG A 397 57.22 13.47 17.01
C ARG A 397 57.45 14.73 16.18
N ILE A 398 58.69 15.23 16.09
CA ILE A 398 59.08 16.34 15.23
C ILE A 398 58.98 15.93 13.76
N ASP A 399 59.54 14.78 13.37
CA ASP A 399 59.55 14.34 11.96
C ASP A 399 58.12 14.07 11.45
N MET A 400 57.31 13.33 12.23
CA MET A 400 55.88 13.14 11.94
C MET A 400 55.09 14.45 11.96
N SER A 401 55.51 15.44 12.76
CA SER A 401 54.92 16.78 12.77
C SER A 401 55.36 17.61 11.57
N GLN A 402 56.55 17.37 11.00
CA GLN A 402 57.03 18.09 9.82
C GLN A 402 56.24 17.67 8.57
N GLU A 403 56.00 16.38 8.36
CA GLU A 403 55.19 15.89 7.24
C GLU A 403 53.76 16.42 7.33
N ARG A 404 53.12 16.33 8.50
CA ARG A 404 51.79 16.91 8.73
C ARG A 404 51.76 18.43 8.58
N ARG A 405 52.84 19.14 8.95
CA ARG A 405 52.96 20.59 8.73
C ARG A 405 53.05 20.93 7.24
N LYS A 406 53.75 20.12 6.42
CA LYS A 406 53.78 20.29 4.96
C LYS A 406 52.38 20.11 4.36
N GLU A 407 51.66 19.08 4.79
CA GLU A 407 50.28 18.84 4.36
C GLU A 407 49.34 20.00 4.75
N VAL A 408 49.47 20.53 5.97
CA VAL A 408 48.72 21.70 6.43
C VAL A 408 49.09 22.96 5.64
N ALA A 409 50.38 23.18 5.36
CA ALA A 409 50.86 24.32 4.58
C ALA A 409 50.34 24.27 3.13
N ALA A 410 50.35 23.09 2.51
CA ALA A 410 49.78 22.87 1.18
C ALA A 410 48.27 23.16 1.18
N PHE A 411 47.54 22.69 2.20
CA PHE A 411 46.12 23.01 2.33
C PHE A 411 45.87 24.51 2.54
N LYS A 412 46.64 25.19 3.40
CA LYS A 412 46.59 26.65 3.62
C LYS A 412 46.81 27.44 2.33
N ALA A 413 47.82 27.04 1.55
CA ALA A 413 48.10 27.65 0.26
C ALA A 413 46.91 27.51 -0.71
N TRP A 414 46.29 26.32 -0.74
CA TRP A 414 45.15 26.07 -1.62
C TRP A 414 43.88 26.88 -1.26
N ILE A 415 43.59 27.07 0.04
CA ILE A 415 42.48 27.90 0.52
C ILE A 415 42.77 29.41 0.50
N GLY A 416 43.99 29.83 0.14
CA GLY A 416 44.39 31.24 0.15
C GLY A 416 44.46 31.86 1.55
N TYR A 417 44.86 31.06 2.55
CA TYR A 417 45.06 31.57 3.91
C TYR A 417 46.46 32.18 4.04
N PRO A 418 46.61 33.43 4.52
CA PRO A 418 47.92 34.06 4.66
C PRO A 418 48.79 33.27 5.64
N THR A 419 50.00 32.93 5.20
CA THR A 419 50.99 32.12 5.93
C THR A 419 51.56 32.81 7.15
#